data_AF-A0A359IJ94-F1
#
_entry.id   AF-A0A359IJ94-F1
#
_cell.length_a   1.000
_cell.length_b   1.000
_cell.length_c   1.000
_cell.angle_alpha   90.00
_cell.angle_beta   90.00
_cell.angle_gamma   90.00
#
_symmetry.space_group_name_H-M   'P 1'
#
loop_
_entity.id
_entity.type
_entity.pdbx_description
1 polymer ?
#
loop_
_entity_poly.entity_id
_entity_poly.type
_entity_poly.pdbx_seq_one_letter_code
_entity_poly.pdbx_strand_id
1 'polypeptide(L)'
;MARGIQKGQIIERKEKPKGYITISDTIRVRVETDCLIWEEVTGKNKDTQELTYGNNHYFTSWKGLLDYLVRRATTDKIANSGTLSFTEGRKVILEAINEVRELLLGEINNQMIDASNDIKTNINNFNI
;
A
#
# COMPACT_ATOMS: atom_id res chain seq x y z
N MET A 1 -8.91 55.99 3.74
CA MET A 1 -7.64 55.23 3.73
C MET A 1 -7.97 53.75 3.52
N ALA A 2 -7.66 53.21 2.35
CA ALA A 2 -7.92 51.80 2.03
C ALA A 2 -6.91 50.91 2.77
N ARG A 3 -7.40 49.95 3.56
CA ARG A 3 -6.57 48.94 4.22
C ARG A 3 -6.13 47.92 3.18
N GLY A 4 -4.86 47.96 2.79
CA GLY A 4 -4.27 46.97 1.90
C GLY A 4 -4.27 45.59 2.56
N ILE A 5 -4.92 44.62 1.92
CA ILE A 5 -4.83 43.21 2.30
C ILE A 5 -3.44 42.74 1.88
N GLN A 6 -2.54 42.51 2.83
CA GLN A 6 -1.30 41.78 2.56
C GLN A 6 -1.68 40.36 2.15
N LYS A 7 -1.48 40.05 0.86
CA LYS A 7 -1.60 38.68 0.34
C LYS A 7 -0.67 37.79 1.15
N GLY A 8 -1.24 36.79 1.83
CA GLY A 8 -0.50 35.83 2.63
C GLY A 8 0.63 35.22 1.80
N GLN A 9 1.83 35.16 2.38
CA GLN A 9 2.92 34.38 1.83
C GLN A 9 2.43 32.94 1.65
N ILE A 10 2.43 32.46 0.41
CA ILE A 10 2.30 31.05 0.11
C ILE A 10 3.60 30.42 0.62
N ILE A 11 3.56 29.93 1.86
CA ILE A 11 4.66 29.15 2.40
C ILE A 11 4.66 27.86 1.59
N GLU A 12 5.63 27.68 0.68
CA GLU A 12 5.90 26.39 0.06
C GLU A 12 6.11 25.38 1.19
N ARG A 13 5.10 24.52 1.42
CA ARG A 13 5.25 23.41 2.36
C ARG A 13 6.36 22.53 1.81
N LYS A 14 7.47 22.43 2.55
CA LYS A 14 8.44 21.35 2.34
C LYS A 14 7.65 20.04 2.26
N GLU A 15 7.72 19.36 1.12
CA GLU A 15 7.13 18.04 0.98
C GLU A 15 7.68 17.15 2.10
N LYS A 16 6.79 16.51 2.86
CA LYS A 16 7.21 15.53 3.85
C LYS A 16 7.88 14.36 3.13
N PRO A 17 8.90 13.72 3.72
CA PRO A 17 9.44 12.47 3.19
C PRO A 17 8.32 11.45 3.03
N LYS A 18 8.20 10.90 1.83
CA LYS A 18 7.21 9.88 1.49
C LYS A 18 7.90 8.67 0.88
N GLY A 19 7.53 7.49 1.35
CA GLY A 19 7.90 6.20 0.77
C GLY A 19 6.70 5.54 0.11
N TYR A 20 6.94 4.47 -0.65
CA TYR A 20 5.89 3.67 -1.28
C TYR A 20 6.19 2.19 -1.09
N ILE A 21 5.15 1.43 -0.75
CA ILE A 21 5.16 -0.04 -0.71
C ILE A 21 4.17 -0.50 -1.77
N THR A 22 4.66 -1.14 -2.81
CA THR A 22 3.81 -1.73 -3.85
C THR A 22 3.24 -3.06 -3.34
N ILE A 23 1.92 -3.22 -3.41
CA ILE A 23 1.22 -4.47 -3.06
C ILE A 23 0.99 -5.29 -4.34
N SER A 24 0.67 -4.61 -5.44
CA SER A 24 0.50 -5.18 -6.77
C SER A 24 0.74 -4.11 -7.84
N ASP A 25 0.70 -4.48 -9.12
CA ASP A 25 0.80 -3.54 -10.24
C ASP A 25 -0.25 -2.42 -10.20
N THR A 26 -1.37 -2.64 -9.52
CA THR A 26 -2.50 -1.72 -9.44
C THR A 26 -2.68 -1.07 -8.08
N ILE A 27 -1.98 -1.52 -7.04
CA ILE A 27 -2.20 -1.08 -5.67
C ILE A 27 -0.87 -0.80 -4.97
N ARG A 28 -0.81 0.33 -4.26
CA ARG A 28 0.33 0.67 -3.40
C ARG A 28 -0.10 1.34 -2.10
N VAL A 29 0.82 1.39 -1.15
CA VAL A 29 0.69 2.14 0.10
C VAL A 29 1.76 3.21 0.12
N ARG A 30 1.35 4.46 0.12
CA ARG A 30 2.24 5.58 0.43
C ARG A 30 2.42 5.68 1.94
N VAL A 31 3.67 5.74 2.37
CA VAL A 31 4.06 5.84 3.77
C VAL A 31 4.60 7.23 4.01
N GLU A 32 3.90 7.99 4.83
CA GLU A 32 4.34 9.30 5.34
C GLU A 32 4.54 9.18 6.85
N THR A 33 5.27 10.13 7.45
CA THR A 33 5.65 10.09 8.88
C THR A 33 4.47 9.83 9.82
N ASP A 34 3.30 10.37 9.50
CA ASP A 34 2.13 10.36 10.39
C ASP A 34 0.94 9.58 9.79
N CYS A 35 1.05 9.09 8.56
CA CYS A 35 -0.07 8.41 7.89
C CYS A 35 0.37 7.42 6.82
N LEU A 36 -0.46 6.39 6.65
CA LEU A 36 -0.42 5.44 5.55
C LEU A 36 -1.56 5.78 4.60
N ILE A 37 -1.29 5.82 3.31
CA ILE A 37 -2.28 6.13 2.30
C ILE A 37 -2.31 4.97 1.32
N TRP A 38 -3.42 4.27 1.29
CA TRP A 38 -3.67 3.24 0.31
C TRP A 38 -4.14 3.89 -0.99
N GLU A 39 -3.55 3.51 -2.12
CA GLU A 39 -3.81 4.10 -3.44
C GLU A 39 -4.03 3.03 -4.51
N GLU A 40 -4.99 3.27 -5.40
CA GLU A 40 -5.26 2.47 -6.61
C GLU A 40 -4.75 3.18 -7.85
N VAL A 41 -4.35 2.41 -8.85
CA VAL A 41 -4.23 2.93 -10.21
C VAL A 41 -5.62 3.33 -10.71
N THR A 42 -5.78 4.62 -11.01
CA THR A 42 -6.99 5.20 -11.58
C THR A 42 -6.89 5.44 -13.08
N GLY A 43 -5.69 5.28 -13.64
CA GLY A 43 -5.46 5.46 -15.08
C GLY A 43 -3.98 5.58 -15.41
N LYS A 44 -3.72 6.15 -16.59
CA LYS A 44 -2.39 6.50 -17.05
C LYS A 44 -2.36 7.98 -17.43
N ASN A 45 -1.28 8.65 -17.07
CA ASN A 45 -1.03 10.00 -17.55
C ASN A 45 -0.87 9.93 -19.08
N LYS A 46 -1.60 10.78 -19.82
CA LYS A 46 -1.57 10.78 -21.29
C LYS A 46 -0.20 11.17 -21.84
N ASP A 47 0.52 12.02 -21.11
CA ASP A 47 1.79 12.60 -21.56
C ASP A 47 2.99 11.73 -21.16
N THR A 48 3.02 11.23 -19.92
CA THR A 48 4.15 10.44 -19.41
C THR A 48 3.94 8.93 -19.53
N GLN A 49 2.72 8.48 -19.84
CA GLN A 49 2.30 7.06 -19.81
C GLN A 49 2.43 6.39 -18.43
N GLU A 50 2.85 7.14 -17.41
CA GLU A 50 2.99 6.66 -16.04
C GLU A 50 1.61 6.39 -15.41
N LEU A 51 1.56 5.40 -14.52
CA LEU A 51 0.35 5.08 -13.79
C LEU A 51 -0.04 6.25 -12.88
N THR A 52 -1.29 6.69 -12.99
CA THR A 52 -1.86 7.67 -12.06
C THR A 52 -2.55 6.94 -10.94
N TYR A 53 -2.26 7.38 -9.71
CA TYR A 53 -2.82 6.77 -8.50
C TYR A 53 -3.87 7.68 -7.85
N GLY A 54 -4.93 7.09 -7.31
CA GLY A 54 -6.05 7.76 -6.67
C GLY A 54 -6.89 6.80 -5.81
N ASN A 55 -8.16 7.14 -5.54
CA ASN A 55 -9.04 6.40 -4.62
C ASN A 55 -8.40 6.20 -3.23
N ASN A 56 -7.91 7.30 -2.68
CA ASN A 56 -7.07 7.27 -1.49
C ASN A 56 -7.86 6.92 -0.22
N HIS A 57 -7.37 5.94 0.53
CA HIS A 57 -7.82 5.67 1.89
C HIS A 57 -6.69 5.96 2.88
N TYR A 58 -7.00 6.73 3.92
CA TYR A 58 -6.03 7.21 4.89
C TYR A 58 -6.11 6.42 6.18
N PHE A 59 -4.96 6.01 6.70
CA PHE A 59 -4.83 5.26 7.93
C PHE A 59 -3.76 5.89 8.81
N THR A 60 -4.02 5.95 10.11
CA THR A 60 -3.07 6.44 11.12
C THR A 60 -2.22 5.32 11.73
N SER A 61 -2.49 4.06 11.35
CA SER A 61 -1.76 2.90 11.86
C SER A 61 -1.77 1.73 10.87
N TRP A 62 -0.75 0.89 10.96
CA TRP A 62 -0.66 -0.36 10.22
C TRP A 62 -1.83 -1.29 10.50
N LYS A 63 -2.29 -1.36 11.76
CA LYS A 63 -3.47 -2.15 12.13
C LYS A 63 -4.70 -1.74 11.32
N GLY A 64 -4.97 -0.44 11.23
CA GLY A 64 -6.12 0.07 10.48
C GLY A 64 -6.04 -0.25 8.98
N LEU A 65 -4.85 -0.14 8.40
CA LEU A 65 -4.60 -0.53 7.01
C LEU A 65 -4.84 -2.03 6.79
N LEU A 66 -4.32 -2.90 7.67
CA LEU A 66 -4.48 -4.35 7.57
C LEU A 66 -5.94 -4.78 7.74
N ASP A 67 -6.66 -4.20 8.71
CA ASP A 67 -8.08 -4.44 8.92
C ASP A 67 -8.88 -4.07 7.65
N TYR A 68 -8.51 -2.96 6.99
CA TYR A 68 -9.12 -2.55 5.73
C TYR A 68 -8.84 -3.53 4.59
N LEU A 69 -7.58 -3.98 4.43
CA LEU A 69 -7.21 -4.96 3.40
C LEU A 69 -8.00 -6.26 3.55
N VAL A 70 -8.09 -6.80 4.77
CA VAL A 70 -8.88 -8.00 5.07
C VAL A 70 -10.35 -7.78 4.75
N ARG A 71 -10.92 -6.64 5.19
CA ARG A 71 -12.33 -6.31 4.93
C ARG A 71 -12.61 -6.22 3.44
N ARG A 72 -11.71 -5.62 2.67
CA ARG A 72 -11.86 -5.49 1.21
C ARG A 72 -11.81 -6.84 0.52
N ALA A 73 -10.77 -7.63 0.77
CA ALA A 73 -10.65 -8.98 0.22
C ALA A 73 -11.86 -9.87 0.58
N THR A 74 -12.34 -9.75 1.82
CA THR A 74 -13.57 -10.43 2.26
C THR A 74 -14.79 -9.93 1.48
N THR A 75 -14.97 -8.61 1.36
CA THR A 75 -16.12 -8.00 0.71
C THR A 75 -16.19 -8.39 -0.77
N ASP A 76 -15.06 -8.37 -1.47
CA ASP A 76 -14.98 -8.76 -2.88
C ASP A 76 -15.40 -10.22 -3.07
N LYS A 77 -14.95 -11.13 -2.18
CA LYS A 77 -15.34 -12.54 -2.23
C LYS A 77 -16.82 -12.76 -1.91
N ILE A 78 -17.34 -12.11 -0.87
CA ILE A 78 -18.75 -12.25 -0.46
C ILE A 78 -19.66 -11.66 -1.54
N ALA A 79 -19.34 -10.49 -2.09
CA ALA A 79 -20.11 -9.84 -3.15
C ALA A 79 -20.25 -10.74 -4.38
N ASN A 80 -19.20 -11.49 -4.73
CA ASN A 80 -19.23 -12.47 -5.82
C ASN A 80 -19.94 -13.79 -5.47
N SER A 81 -20.12 -14.09 -4.19
CA SER A 81 -20.76 -15.34 -3.71
C SER A 81 -22.27 -15.21 -3.46
N GLY A 82 -22.82 -13.98 -3.47
CA GLY A 82 -24.24 -13.73 -3.21
C GLY A 82 -24.57 -13.83 -1.72
N THR A 83 -25.45 -14.76 -1.33
CA THR A 83 -25.87 -14.95 0.07
C THR A 83 -25.12 -16.11 0.71
N LEU A 84 -24.44 -15.84 1.82
CA LEU A 84 -23.72 -16.84 2.60
C LEU A 84 -24.34 -16.98 3.99
N SER A 85 -24.33 -18.20 4.53
CA SER A 85 -24.55 -18.41 5.95
C SER A 85 -23.41 -17.79 6.76
N PHE A 86 -23.65 -17.55 8.06
CA PHE A 86 -22.61 -17.02 8.96
C PHE A 86 -21.36 -17.91 9.01
N THR A 87 -21.53 -19.23 8.93
CA THR A 87 -20.44 -20.20 8.93
C THR A 87 -19.58 -20.08 7.67
N GLU A 88 -20.20 -19.90 6.51
CA GLU A 88 -19.50 -19.70 5.24
C GLU A 88 -18.81 -18.33 5.22
N GLY A 89 -19.49 -17.27 5.66
CA GLY A 89 -18.90 -15.94 5.80
C GLY A 89 -17.66 -15.94 6.70
N ARG A 90 -17.71 -16.68 7.82
CA ARG A 90 -16.54 -16.85 8.71
C ARG A 90 -15.36 -17.53 7.99
N LYS A 91 -15.61 -18.54 7.15
CA LYS A 91 -14.55 -19.19 6.36
C LYS A 91 -13.91 -18.20 5.39
N VAL A 92 -14.73 -17.45 4.66
CA VAL A 92 -14.25 -16.43 3.71
C VAL A 92 -13.40 -15.36 4.40
N ILE A 93 -13.80 -14.90 5.59
CA ILE A 93 -13.00 -13.95 6.39
C ILE A 93 -11.64 -14.56 6.77
N LEU A 94 -11.61 -15.81 7.24
CA LEU A 94 -10.36 -16.47 7.62
C LEU A 94 -9.43 -16.69 6.43
N GLU A 95 -9.99 -17.05 5.27
CA GLU A 95 -9.24 -17.16 4.02
C GLU A 95 -8.65 -15.81 3.60
N ALA A 96 -9.44 -14.74 3.64
CA ALA A 96 -8.96 -13.39 3.33
C ALA A 96 -7.85 -12.92 4.29
N ILE A 97 -7.96 -13.24 5.59
CA ILE A 97 -6.88 -12.96 6.57
C ILE A 97 -5.60 -13.71 6.18
N ASN A 98 -5.72 -14.98 5.81
CA ASN A 98 -4.55 -15.78 5.42
C ASN A 98 -3.92 -15.27 4.13
N GLU A 99 -4.70 -14.89 3.13
CA GLU A 99 -4.19 -14.31 1.88
C GLU A 99 -3.44 -12.99 2.12
N VAL A 100 -4.01 -12.08 2.91
CA VAL A 100 -3.33 -10.82 3.26
C VAL A 100 -2.03 -11.12 4.02
N ARG A 101 -2.05 -12.10 4.93
CA ARG A 101 -0.85 -12.53 5.66
C ARG A 101 0.21 -13.13 4.73
N GLU A 102 -0.17 -14.00 3.81
CA GLU A 102 0.74 -14.63 2.85
C GLU A 102 1.35 -13.61 1.90
N LEU A 103 0.57 -12.63 1.44
CA LEU A 103 1.09 -11.53 0.62
C LEU A 103 2.19 -10.76 1.36
N LEU A 104 1.98 -10.48 2.65
CA LEU A 104 2.96 -9.76 3.46
C LEU A 104 4.18 -10.60 3.82
N LEU A 105 3.98 -11.86 4.23
CA LEU A 105 5.08 -12.73 4.68
C LEU A 105 5.86 -13.35 3.53
N GLY A 106 5.20 -13.66 2.40
CA GLY A 106 5.83 -14.18 1.20
C GLY A 106 6.83 -13.18 0.62
N GLU A 107 6.45 -11.91 0.55
CA GLU A 107 7.32 -10.84 0.05
C GLU A 107 8.54 -10.63 0.96
N ILE A 108 8.35 -10.64 2.28
CA ILE A 108 9.45 -10.56 3.25
C ILE A 108 10.41 -11.75 3.11
N ASN A 109 9.88 -12.97 2.96
CA ASN A 109 10.70 -14.17 2.81
C ASN A 109 11.50 -14.14 1.50
N ASN A 110 10.90 -13.69 0.41
CA ASN A 110 11.59 -13.54 -0.88
C ASN A 110 12.73 -12.51 -0.75
N GLN A 111 12.46 -11.34 -0.14
CA GLN A 111 13.49 -10.33 0.10
C GLN A 111 14.63 -10.83 0.99
N MET A 112 14.35 -11.66 2.00
CA MET A 112 15.38 -12.29 2.82
C MET A 112 16.25 -13.28 2.02
N ILE A 113 15.64 -14.04 1.11
CA ILE A 113 16.34 -14.97 0.22
C ILE A 113 17.25 -14.19 -0.74
N ASP A 114 16.73 -13.13 -1.36
CA ASP A 114 17.49 -12.29 -2.29
C ASP A 114 18.67 -11.62 -1.60
N ALA A 115 18.44 -10.99 -0.43
CA ALA A 115 19.51 -10.40 0.36
C ALA A 115 20.57 -11.43 0.77
N SER A 116 20.16 -12.66 1.12
CA SER A 116 21.10 -13.75 1.42
C SER A 116 21.91 -14.17 0.21
N ASN A 117 21.31 -14.20 -0.98
CA ASN A 117 21.98 -14.54 -2.23
C ASN A 117 22.97 -13.44 -2.65
N ASP A 118 22.61 -12.17 -2.46
CA ASP A 118 23.50 -11.04 -2.70
C ASP A 118 24.72 -11.07 -1.78
N ILE A 119 24.50 -11.34 -0.48
CA ILE A 119 25.59 -11.50 0.49
C ILE A 119 26.53 -12.64 0.07
N LYS A 120 25.99 -13.81 -0.32
CA LYS A 120 26.80 -14.94 -0.79
C LYS A 120 27.62 -14.59 -2.02
N THR A 121 27.00 -13.91 -2.99
CA THR A 121 27.66 -13.47 -4.23
C THR A 121 28.80 -12.51 -3.91
N ASN A 122 28.56 -11.53 -3.04
CA ASN A 122 29.58 -10.57 -2.63
C ASN A 122 30.73 -11.23 -1.86
N ILE A 123 30.45 -12.16 -0.94
CA ILE A 123 31.49 -12.93 -0.24
C ILE A 123 32.35 -13.72 -1.23
N ASN A 124 31.73 -14.39 -2.21
CA ASN A 124 32.46 -15.14 -3.23
C ASN A 124 33.35 -14.23 -4.09
N ASN A 125 32.87 -13.03 -4.45
CA ASN A 125 33.66 -12.05 -5.20
C ASN A 125 34.83 -11.45 -4.39
N PHE A 126 34.73 -11.40 -3.06
CA PHE A 126 35.81 -10.95 -2.17
C PHE A 126 36.86 -12.02 -1.86
N ASN A 127 36.53 -13.30 -2.05
CA ASN A 127 37.42 -14.44 -1.81
C ASN A 127 38.19 -14.88 -3.07
N ILE A 128 38.09 -14.11 -4.17
CA ILE A 128 38.90 -14.21 -5.39
C ILE A 128 39.99 -13.14 -5.34
#